data_AF-A0A4Q2ZRZ6-F1
#
_entry.id   AF-A0A4Q2ZRZ6-F1
#
_cell.length_a   1.000
_cell.length_b   1.000
_cell.length_c   1.000
_cell.angle_alpha   90.00
_cell.angle_beta   90.00
_cell.angle_gamma   90.00
#
_symmetry.space_group_name_H-M   'P 1'
#
loop_
_entity.id
_entity.type
_entity.pdbx_description
1 polymer ?
#
loop_
_entity_poly.entity_id
_entity_poly.type
_entity_poly.pdbx_seq_one_letter_code
_entity_poly.pdbx_strand_id
1 'polypeptide(L)' 'MLTALSIRDVVLIEALDLEFGHGLGVLTGETGAGKSILLDALG' A
#
# COMPACT_ATOMS: atom_id res chain seq x y z
N MET A 1 -11.22 11.39 -0.77
CA MET A 1 -10.37 10.68 -1.75
C MET A 1 -9.08 10.34 -1.03
N LEU A 2 -8.56 9.13 -1.19
CA LEU A 2 -7.29 8.76 -0.58
C LEU A 2 -6.18 9.62 -1.21
N THR A 3 -5.35 10.28 -0.40
CA THR A 3 -4.30 11.19 -0.87
C THR A 3 -2.90 10.68 -0.56
N ALA A 4 -2.76 9.93 0.52
CA ALA A 4 -1.51 9.28 0.90
C ALA A 4 -1.80 8.04 1.77
N LEU A 5 -0.84 7.11 1.81
CA LEU A 5 -0.78 5.97 2.72
C LEU A 5 0.62 5.90 3.31
N SER A 6 0.71 5.88 4.64
CA SER A 6 1.97 5.67 5.36
C SER A 6 1.83 4.42 6.21
N ILE A 7 2.77 3.49 6.06
CA ILE A 7 2.85 2.24 6.82
C ILE A 7 4.18 2.24 7.56
N ARG A 8 4.13 1.83 8.83
CA ARG A 8 5.27 1.69 9.74
C ARG A 8 5.11 0.41 10.54
N ASP A 9 6.14 -0.43 10.55
CA ASP A 9 6.23 -1.65 11.36
C ASP A 9 5.04 -2.61 11.21
N VAL A 10 4.56 -2.85 9.98
CA VAL A 10 3.44 -3.75 9.67
C VAL A 10 3.90 -4.99 8.89
N VAL A 11 3.73 -6.16 9.48
CA VAL A 11 4.04 -7.48 8.88
C VAL A 11 5.50 -7.54 8.37
N LEU A 12 5.74 -7.30 7.08
CA LEU A 12 7.07 -7.30 6.44
C LEU A 12 7.54 -5.89 6.04
N ILE A 13 6.72 -4.86 6.29
CA ILE A 13 6.96 -3.48 5.88
C ILE A 13 7.47 -2.70 7.10
N GLU A 14 8.76 -2.38 7.12
CA GLU A 14 9.36 -1.49 8.13
C GLU A 14 8.87 -0.05 7.94
N ALA A 15 8.96 0.46 6.71
CA ALA A 15 8.46 1.79 6.35
C ALA A 15 8.05 1.83 4.87
N LEU A 16 6.87 2.40 4.61
CA LEU A 16 6.39 2.70 3.26
C LEU A 16 5.59 3.99 3.29
N ASP A 17 5.84 4.87 2.32
CA ASP A 17 5.06 6.08 2.09
C ASP A 17 4.63 6.11 0.62
N LEU A 18 3.33 6.27 0.38
CA LEU A 18 2.71 6.29 -0.94
C LEU A 18 1.83 7.53 -1.06
N GLU A 19 1.95 8.24 -2.18
CA GLU A 19 1.05 9.33 -2.55
C GLU A 19 0.09 8.85 -3.63
N PHE A 20 -1.19 9.21 -3.51
CA PHE A 20 -2.22 8.84 -4.46
C PHE A 20 -2.55 10.02 -5.37
N GLY A 21 -2.37 9.81 -6.66
CA GLY A 21 -2.83 10.73 -7.69
C GLY A 21 -4.32 10.57 -7.99
N HIS A 22 -4.84 11.46 -8.83
CA HIS A 22 -6.18 11.31 -9.39
C HIS A 22 -6.25 10.16 -10.39
N GLY A 23 -7.42 9.54 -10.50
CA GLY A 23 -7.67 8.46 -11.46
C GLY A 23 -7.56 7.06 -10.84
N LEU A 24 -7.17 6.08 -11.65
CA LEU A 24 -7.07 4.67 -11.26
C LEU A 24 -5.65 4.35 -10.80
N GLY A 25 -5.49 4.03 -9.52
CA GLY A 25 -4.28 3.38 -9.02
C GLY A 25 -4.36 1.87 -9.24
N VAL A 26 -3.32 1.26 -9.81
CA VAL A 26 -3.24 -0.19 -10.00
C VAL A 26 -2.05 -0.72 -9.20
N LEU A 27 -2.33 -1.63 -8.27
CA LEU A 27 -1.30 -2.31 -7.48
C LEU A 27 -0.98 -3.67 -8.12
N THR A 28 0.23 -3.83 -8.65
CA THR A 28 0.71 -5.06 -9.29
C THR A 28 1.87 -5.69 -8.53
N GLY A 29 2.18 -6.94 -8.84
CA GLY A 29 3.30 -7.67 -8.26
C GLY A 29 3.06 -9.18 -8.25
N GLU A 30 4.05 -9.95 -7.85
CA GLU A 30 3.96 -11.41 -7.74
C GLU A 30 3.20 -11.85 -6.47
N THR A 31 2.97 -13.15 -6.33
CA THR A 31 2.45 -13.74 -5.09
C THR A 31 3.48 -13.57 -3.98
N GLY A 32 3.06 -13.08 -2.81
CA GLY A 32 3.96 -12.82 -1.69
C GLY A 32 4.62 -11.43 -1.70
N ALA A 33 4.43 -10.62 -2.74
CA ALA A 33 4.99 -9.26 -2.83
C ALA A 33 4.38 -8.23 -1.85
N GLY A 34 3.53 -8.66 -0.91
CA GLY A 34 2.94 -7.77 0.11
C GLY A 34 1.72 -6.95 -0.35
N LYS A 35 1.13 -7.25 -1.51
CA LYS A 35 -0.07 -6.53 -2.00
C LYS A 35 -1.26 -6.61 -1.03
N SER A 36 -1.51 -7.78 -0.43
CA SER A 36 -2.59 -7.95 0.55
C SER A 36 -2.35 -7.13 1.81
N ILE A 37 -1.09 -7.03 2.28
CA ILE A 37 -0.71 -6.20 3.44
C ILE A 37 -1.07 -4.73 3.17
N LEU A 38 -0.84 -4.25 1.94
CA LEU A 38 -1.23 -2.89 1.55
C LEU A 38 -2.73 -2.68 1.54
N LEU A 39 -3.49 -3.67 1.07
CA LEU A 39 -4.95 -3.63 1.10
C LEU A 39 -5.50 -3.68 2.53
N ASP A 40 -4.95 -4.54 3.38
CA ASP A 40 -5.32 -4.65 4.80
C ASP A 40 -5.05 -3.32 5.54
N ALA A 41 -3.97 -2.61 5.18
CA ALA A 41 -3.64 -1.30 5.75
C ALA A 41 -4.61 -0.19 5.30
N LEU A 42 -5.35 -0.38 4.21
CA LEU A 42 -6.37 0.57 3.74
C LEU A 42 -7.73 0.41 4.44
N GLY A 43 -7.97 -0.75 5.07
CA GLY A 43 -9.22 -1.10 5.75
C GLY A 43 -10.23 -1.82 4.87
#